data_AF-A0A9P6J910-F1
#
_entry.id   AF-A0A9P6J910-F1
#
_cell.length_a   1.000
_cell.length_b   1.000
_cell.length_c   1.000
_cell.angle_alpha   90.00
_cell.angle_beta   90.00
_cell.angle_gamma   90.00
#
_symmetry.space_group_name_H-M   'P 1'
#
loop_
_entity.id
_entity.type
_entity.pdbx_description
1 polymer ?
#
loop_
_entity_poly.entity_id
_entity_poly.type
_entity_poly.pdbx_seq_one_letter_code
_entity_poly.pdbx_strand_id
1 'polypeptide(L)'
;MIFSIYIINKAGGLVYNKDYSEGLSKLTSNEYLVLAGTFHGVHAITSKISPVPGSSGIEMLETDTFRIHCFQTLTGTKFLLVADPQQPSIDHTMKKIYETYSDYCVKNPFQNPEMPIRSEQFDVHLLKLVKSVGGLALSNSNNPYIIGNTGAGSLQSQSAASSSLPPTLPNIASSGLGLGV
;
A
#
# COMPACT_ATOMS: atom_id res chain seq x y z
N MET A 1 11.37 -7.44 10.44
CA MET A 1 10.04 -7.54 9.78
C MET A 1 10.09 -6.87 8.40
N ILE A 2 9.28 -7.29 7.44
CA ILE A 2 9.08 -6.58 6.16
C ILE A 2 7.87 -5.67 6.30
N PHE A 3 8.03 -4.40 5.94
CA PHE A 3 7.02 -3.36 6.07
C PHE A 3 6.24 -3.16 4.76
N SER A 4 6.93 -2.97 3.64
CA SER A 4 6.31 -2.76 2.34
C SER A 4 7.24 -3.12 1.17
N ILE A 5 6.64 -3.34 0.00
CA ILE A 5 7.33 -3.64 -1.25
C ILE A 5 6.84 -2.67 -2.33
N TYR A 6 7.79 -2.09 -3.07
CA TYR A 6 7.50 -1.28 -4.25
C TYR A 6 8.28 -1.80 -5.46
N ILE A 7 7.66 -1.74 -6.63
CA ILE A 7 8.33 -2.06 -7.90
C ILE A 7 8.26 -0.83 -8.79
N ILE A 8 9.43 -0.39 -9.22
CA ILE A 8 9.62 0.76 -10.09
C ILE A 8 10.15 0.25 -11.43
N ASN A 9 9.52 0.65 -12.52
CA ASN A 9 9.90 0.26 -13.86
C ASN A 9 11.22 0.93 -14.31
N LYS A 10 11.64 0.64 -15.55
CA LYS A 10 12.88 1.22 -16.08
C LYS A 10 12.77 2.74 -16.24
N ALA A 11 11.59 3.26 -16.58
CA ALA A 11 11.32 4.68 -16.75
C ALA A 11 11.18 5.47 -15.42
N GLY A 12 11.22 4.81 -14.26
CA GLY A 12 11.03 5.46 -12.96
C GLY A 12 9.57 5.59 -12.51
N GLY A 13 8.64 4.98 -13.23
CA GLY A 13 7.24 4.87 -12.85
C GLY A 13 6.99 3.74 -11.86
N LEU A 14 6.11 3.98 -10.89
CA LEU A 14 5.63 2.95 -9.98
C LEU A 14 4.69 2.00 -10.73
N VAL A 15 5.00 0.71 -10.71
CA VAL A 15 4.15 -0.35 -11.30
C VAL A 15 3.50 -1.23 -10.25
N TYR A 16 3.99 -1.22 -9.02
CA TYR A 16 3.41 -1.98 -7.91
C TYR A 16 3.74 -1.36 -6.56
N ASN A 17 2.79 -1.38 -5.64
CA ASN A 17 2.98 -1.05 -4.24
C ASN A 17 2.13 -1.97 -3.35
N LYS A 18 2.72 -2.45 -2.25
CA LYS A 18 2.01 -3.24 -1.24
C LYS A 18 2.59 -2.99 0.13
N ASP A 19 1.70 -2.68 1.07
CA ASP A 19 2.02 -2.46 2.48
C ASP A 19 1.53 -3.66 3.28
N TYR A 20 2.38 -4.19 4.17
CA TYR A 20 2.10 -5.38 4.98
C TYR A 20 1.93 -5.06 6.47
N SER A 21 2.41 -3.91 6.93
CA SER A 21 2.29 -3.48 8.33
C SER A 21 1.14 -2.48 8.49
N GLU A 22 0.32 -2.67 9.53
CA GLU A 22 -0.82 -1.80 9.84
C GLU A 22 -0.40 -0.45 10.45
N GLY A 23 0.84 -0.33 10.93
CA GLY A 23 1.37 0.90 11.54
C GLY A 23 1.99 1.91 10.56
N LEU A 24 1.98 1.62 9.26
CA LEU A 24 2.51 2.54 8.24
C LEU A 24 1.45 3.59 7.88
N SER A 25 1.84 4.86 7.91
CA SER A 25 1.07 5.94 7.30
C SER A 25 0.99 5.69 5.80
N LYS A 26 -0.18 5.25 5.32
CA LYS A 26 -0.39 4.98 3.89
C LYS A 26 -0.27 6.28 3.11
N LEU A 27 0.63 6.28 2.14
CA LEU A 27 0.72 7.36 1.18
C LEU A 27 -0.47 7.30 0.22
N THR A 28 -0.86 8.46 -0.29
CA THR A 28 -1.80 8.55 -1.42
C THR A 28 -1.16 7.98 -2.68
N SER A 29 -1.97 7.61 -3.67
CA SER A 29 -1.48 7.10 -4.95
C SER A 29 -0.48 8.06 -5.62
N ASN A 30 -0.72 9.38 -5.54
CA ASN A 30 0.16 10.38 -6.12
C ASN A 30 1.50 10.48 -5.38
N GLU A 31 1.50 10.37 -4.05
CA GLU A 31 2.72 10.37 -3.26
C GLU A 31 3.57 9.13 -3.54
N TYR A 32 2.97 7.95 -3.74
CA TYR A 32 3.72 6.78 -4.18
C TYR A 32 4.35 6.96 -5.58
N LEU A 33 3.66 7.66 -6.50
CA LEU A 33 4.22 8.01 -7.82
C LEU A 33 5.42 8.96 -7.68
N VAL A 34 5.30 9.98 -6.82
CA VAL A 34 6.39 10.93 -6.53
C VAL A 34 7.56 10.21 -5.86
N LEU A 35 7.30 9.31 -4.91
CA LEU A 35 8.31 8.48 -4.26
C LEU A 35 9.11 7.67 -5.28
N ALA A 36 8.43 7.00 -6.21
CA ALA A 36 9.08 6.20 -7.23
C ALA A 36 9.97 7.04 -8.16
N GLY A 37 9.46 8.17 -8.66
CA GLY A 37 10.23 9.07 -9.51
C GLY A 37 11.43 9.69 -8.78
N THR A 38 11.25 10.08 -7.52
CA THR A 38 12.32 10.63 -6.68
C THR A 38 13.41 9.61 -6.45
N PHE A 39 13.04 8.39 -6.04
CA PHE A 39 14.00 7.31 -5.83
C PHE A 39 14.76 6.98 -7.12
N HIS A 40 14.06 6.93 -8.25
CA HIS A 40 14.68 6.72 -9.56
C HIS A 40 15.71 7.80 -9.91
N GLY A 41 15.39 9.07 -9.63
CA GLY A 41 16.31 10.19 -9.81
C GLY A 41 17.54 10.08 -8.90
N VAL A 42 17.33 9.80 -7.61
CA VAL A 42 18.42 9.60 -6.64
C VAL A 42 19.32 8.43 -7.07
N HIS A 43 18.76 7.33 -7.55
CA HIS A 43 19.51 6.19 -8.08
C HIS A 43 20.40 6.57 -9.26
N ALA A 44 19.88 7.38 -10.19
CA ALA A 44 20.65 7.86 -11.32
C ALA A 44 21.77 8.83 -10.89
N ILE A 45 21.50 9.75 -9.96
CA ILE A 45 22.49 10.72 -9.47
C ILE A 45 23.61 9.99 -8.71
N THR A 46 23.27 9.09 -7.80
CA THR A 46 24.24 8.31 -7.01
C THR A 46 25.20 7.51 -7.89
N SER A 47 24.73 6.95 -9.01
CA SER A 47 25.62 6.28 -9.97
C SER A 47 26.63 7.21 -10.66
N LYS A 48 26.30 8.50 -10.81
CA LYS A 48 27.16 9.49 -11.48
C LYS A 48 28.16 10.18 -10.55
N ILE A 49 27.79 10.37 -9.28
CA ILE A 49 28.66 11.02 -8.29
C ILE A 49 29.65 10.03 -7.66
N SER A 50 29.50 8.73 -7.94
CA SER A 50 30.39 7.73 -7.37
C SER A 50 31.83 7.95 -7.85
N PRO A 51 32.81 8.03 -6.94
CA PRO A 51 34.22 8.21 -7.31
C PRO A 51 34.83 6.94 -7.91
N VAL A 52 34.13 5.81 -7.84
CA VAL A 52 34.62 4.50 -8.31
C VAL A 52 33.95 4.14 -9.65
N PRO A 53 34.73 3.84 -10.70
CA PRO A 53 34.19 3.37 -11.97
C PRO A 53 33.37 2.09 -11.81
N GLY A 54 32.23 1.99 -12.48
CA GLY A 54 31.38 0.80 -12.45
C GLY A 54 30.46 0.69 -11.23
N SER A 55 30.31 1.76 -10.45
CA SER A 55 29.33 1.83 -9.37
C SER A 55 27.90 1.70 -9.91
N SER A 56 27.13 0.80 -9.29
CA SER A 56 25.67 0.83 -9.31
C SER A 56 25.17 2.08 -8.57
N GLY A 57 23.93 2.49 -8.85
CA GLY A 57 23.25 3.55 -8.10
C GLY A 57 22.94 3.13 -6.66
N ILE A 58 22.07 3.88 -5.97
CA ILE A 58 21.69 3.59 -4.58
C ILE A 58 21.15 2.16 -4.37
N GLU A 59 21.79 1.41 -3.49
CA GLU A 59 21.41 0.02 -3.15
C GLU A 59 20.71 -0.10 -1.79
N MET A 60 20.99 0.82 -0.88
CA MET A 60 20.41 0.81 0.47
C MET A 60 20.27 2.24 0.99
N LEU A 61 19.13 2.52 1.62
CA LEU A 61 18.89 3.71 2.43
C LEU A 61 18.56 3.26 3.85
N GLU A 62 19.42 3.59 4.79
CA GLU A 62 19.31 3.21 6.18
C GLU A 62 18.88 4.39 7.05
N THR A 63 17.94 4.13 7.95
CA THR A 63 17.51 5.02 9.03
C THR A 63 17.56 4.25 10.35
N ASP A 64 17.39 4.95 11.47
CA ASP A 64 17.38 4.33 12.80
C ASP A 64 16.21 3.34 13.00
N THR A 65 15.15 3.47 12.18
CA THR A 65 13.89 2.73 12.37
C THR A 65 13.59 1.73 11.26
N PHE A 66 14.06 1.98 10.04
CA PHE A 66 13.85 1.11 8.89
C PHE A 66 14.98 1.24 7.86
N ARG A 67 15.10 0.23 7.01
CA ARG A 67 15.97 0.23 5.84
C ARG A 67 15.16 0.03 4.58
N ILE A 68 15.47 0.78 3.54
CA ILE A 68 14.99 0.57 2.18
C ILE A 68 16.11 -0.10 1.40
N HIS A 69 15.90 -1.34 0.99
CA HIS A 69 16.82 -2.06 0.11
C HIS A 69 16.36 -1.91 -1.33
N CYS A 70 17.29 -1.63 -2.23
CA CYS A 70 17.04 -1.50 -3.66
C CYS A 70 17.79 -2.61 -4.40
N PHE A 71 17.02 -3.46 -5.07
CA PHE A 71 17.54 -4.44 -6.01
C PHE A 71 17.18 -4.02 -7.43
N GLN A 72 18.18 -3.63 -8.22
CA GLN A 72 18.01 -3.32 -9.64
C GLN A 72 18.34 -4.54 -10.50
N THR A 73 17.41 -4.91 -11.38
CA THR A 73 17.61 -5.96 -12.39
C THR A 73 18.34 -5.43 -13.63
N LEU A 74 18.93 -6.32 -14.42
CA LEU A 74 19.58 -5.97 -15.69
C LEU A 74 18.63 -5.31 -16.71
N THR A 75 17.33 -5.58 -16.62
CA THR A 75 16.31 -4.92 -17.46
C THR A 75 16.00 -3.49 -17.01
N GLY A 76 16.47 -3.08 -15.83
CA GLY A 76 16.31 -1.74 -15.27
C GLY A 76 15.18 -1.59 -14.25
N THR A 77 14.36 -2.62 -14.04
CA THR A 77 13.32 -2.65 -13.00
C THR A 77 13.96 -2.70 -11.62
N LYS A 78 13.44 -1.90 -10.69
CA LYS A 78 13.95 -1.77 -9.32
C LYS A 78 12.91 -2.28 -8.35
N PHE A 79 13.36 -3.15 -7.45
CA PHE A 79 12.59 -3.69 -6.35
C PHE A 79 13.03 -3.00 -5.09
N LEU A 80 12.11 -2.27 -4.47
CA LEU A 80 12.33 -1.63 -3.18
C LEU A 80 11.65 -2.44 -2.09
N LEU A 81 12.40 -2.80 -1.06
CA LEU A 81 11.90 -3.51 0.10
C LEU A 81 12.18 -2.67 1.34
N VAL A 82 11.11 -2.22 1.98
CA VAL A 82 11.18 -1.52 3.26
C VAL A 82 11.09 -2.57 4.35
N ALA A 83 12.10 -2.65 5.21
CA ALA A 83 12.21 -3.65 6.25
C ALA A 83 12.87 -3.08 7.50
N ASP A 84 12.75 -3.84 8.59
CA ASP A 84 13.47 -3.59 9.83
C ASP A 84 15.00 -3.71 9.61
N PRO A 85 15.83 -2.86 10.24
CA PRO A 85 17.29 -2.93 10.11
C PRO A 85 17.88 -4.29 10.49
N GLN A 86 17.26 -5.02 11.42
CA GLN A 86 17.75 -6.30 11.93
C GLN A 86 17.26 -7.49 11.09
N GLN A 87 16.46 -7.27 10.05
CA GLN A 87 15.93 -8.35 9.22
C GLN A 87 17.06 -9.08 8.48
N PRO A 88 17.29 -10.39 8.73
CA PRO A 88 18.33 -11.14 8.03
C PRO A 88 17.85 -11.58 6.63
N SER A 89 18.80 -11.95 5.77
CA SER A 89 18.55 -12.60 4.48
C SER A 89 17.66 -11.79 3.51
N ILE A 90 17.83 -10.48 3.49
CA ILE A 90 17.11 -9.59 2.56
C ILE A 90 17.44 -9.94 1.11
N ASP A 91 18.69 -10.19 0.76
CA ASP A 91 19.09 -10.51 -0.62
C ASP A 91 18.42 -11.77 -1.15
N HIS A 92 18.30 -12.80 -0.30
CA HIS A 92 17.58 -14.03 -0.63
C HIS A 92 16.10 -13.77 -0.84
N THR A 93 15.51 -12.92 0.01
CA THR A 93 14.11 -12.53 -0.11
C THR A 93 13.87 -11.75 -1.39
N MET A 94 14.74 -10.81 -1.74
CA MET A 94 14.68 -10.04 -2.99
C MET A 94 14.76 -10.94 -4.22
N LYS A 95 15.65 -11.94 -4.22
CA LYS A 95 15.73 -12.93 -5.31
C LYS A 95 14.42 -13.69 -5.48
N LYS A 96 13.82 -14.16 -4.39
CA LYS A 96 12.52 -14.85 -4.42
C LYS A 96 11.37 -13.93 -4.87
N ILE A 97 11.39 -12.66 -4.50
CA ILE A 97 10.43 -11.66 -4.98
C ILE A 97 10.57 -11.53 -6.51
N TYR A 98 11.80 -11.44 -7.01
CA TYR A 98 12.07 -11.37 -8.44
C TYR A 98 11.66 -12.63 -9.21
N GLU A 99 11.88 -13.82 -8.65
CA GLU A 99 11.38 -15.08 -9.20
C GLU A 99 9.84 -15.07 -9.30
N THR A 100 9.16 -14.67 -8.21
CA THR A 100 7.69 -14.55 -8.15
C THR A 100 7.18 -13.53 -9.17
N TYR A 101 7.86 -12.39 -9.32
CA TYR A 101 7.53 -11.38 -10.33
C TYR A 101 7.66 -11.95 -11.75
N SER A 102 8.76 -12.66 -12.01
CA SER A 102 9.01 -13.28 -13.31
C SER A 102 7.91 -14.29 -13.68
N ASP A 103 7.49 -15.12 -12.73
CA ASP A 103 6.49 -16.16 -12.95
C ASP A 103 5.07 -15.64 -13.20
N TYR A 104 4.64 -14.63 -12.43
CA TYR A 104 3.23 -14.18 -12.45
C TYR A 104 2.99 -12.87 -13.21
N CYS A 105 4.05 -12.11 -13.48
CA CYS A 105 3.96 -10.85 -14.22
C CYS A 105 4.58 -10.97 -15.61
N VAL A 106 5.85 -11.38 -15.70
CA VAL A 106 6.57 -11.39 -16.99
C VAL A 106 6.09 -12.49 -17.92
N LYS A 107 5.79 -13.68 -17.40
CA LYS A 107 5.26 -14.79 -18.20
C LYS A 107 3.77 -14.63 -18.55
N ASN A 108 3.06 -13.67 -17.96
CA ASN A 108 1.64 -13.46 -18.21
C ASN A 108 1.46 -12.72 -19.56
N PRO A 109 0.86 -13.35 -20.60
CA PRO A 109 0.73 -12.73 -21.93
C PRO A 109 -0.11 -11.45 -21.95
N PHE A 110 -0.94 -11.23 -20.93
CA PHE A 110 -1.81 -10.05 -20.82
C PHE A 110 -1.17 -8.91 -20.01
N GLN A 111 0.00 -9.13 -19.43
CA GLN A 111 0.74 -8.09 -18.72
C GLN A 111 1.62 -7.32 -19.70
N ASN A 112 1.25 -6.06 -19.93
CA ASN A 112 2.13 -5.16 -20.66
C ASN A 112 3.29 -4.72 -19.77
N PRO A 113 4.54 -4.75 -20.26
CA PRO A 113 5.67 -4.13 -19.57
C PRO A 113 5.39 -2.65 -19.28
N GLU A 114 6.00 -2.12 -18.22
CA GLU A 114 5.87 -0.72 -17.78
C GLU A 114 4.48 -0.28 -17.29
N MET A 115 3.44 -1.11 -17.40
CA MET A 115 2.10 -0.83 -16.86
C MET A 115 1.94 -1.37 -15.42
N PRO A 116 0.99 -0.82 -14.63
CA PRO A 116 0.71 -1.32 -13.30
C PRO A 116 0.40 -2.82 -13.29
N ILE A 117 0.98 -3.52 -12.32
CA ILE A 117 0.79 -4.96 -12.12
C ILE A 117 -0.54 -5.17 -11.40
N ARG A 118 -1.45 -5.93 -12.02
CA ARG A 118 -2.78 -6.26 -11.48
C ARG A 118 -3.00 -7.76 -11.28
N SER A 119 -1.92 -8.54 -11.30
CA SER A 119 -1.97 -10.00 -11.19
C SER A 119 -2.31 -10.42 -9.76
N GLU A 120 -3.51 -10.99 -9.55
CA GLU A 120 -3.92 -11.53 -8.25
C GLU A 120 -3.02 -12.69 -7.80
N GLN A 121 -2.56 -13.51 -8.74
CA GLN A 121 -1.65 -14.62 -8.45
C GLN A 121 -0.31 -14.13 -7.90
N PHE A 122 0.19 -13.00 -8.44
CA PHE A 122 1.39 -12.35 -7.92
C PHE A 122 1.18 -11.91 -6.46
N ASP A 123 0.07 -11.24 -6.18
CA ASP A 123 -0.29 -10.77 -4.83
C ASP A 123 -0.34 -11.92 -3.80
N VAL A 124 -0.99 -13.03 -4.14
CA VAL A 124 -1.12 -14.19 -3.26
C VAL A 124 0.24 -14.82 -2.95
N HIS A 125 1.08 -15.03 -3.96
CA HIS A 125 2.39 -15.64 -3.78
C HIS A 125 3.38 -14.73 -3.06
N LEU A 126 3.33 -13.43 -3.36
CA LEU A 126 4.15 -12.44 -2.68
C LEU A 126 3.79 -12.34 -1.19
N LEU A 127 2.49 -12.33 -0.87
CA LEU A 127 2.02 -12.34 0.52
C LEU A 127 2.47 -13.61 1.25
N LYS A 128 2.38 -14.78 0.60
CA LYS A 128 2.85 -16.05 1.17
C LYS A 128 4.36 -16.00 1.45
N LEU A 129 5.15 -15.46 0.54
CA LEU A 129 6.59 -15.28 0.71
C LEU A 129 6.89 -14.35 1.88
N VAL A 130 6.29 -13.16 1.93
CA VAL A 130 6.52 -12.19 3.01
C VAL A 130 6.14 -12.76 4.37
N LYS A 131 5.03 -13.49 4.47
CA LYS A 131 4.63 -14.18 5.71
C LYS A 131 5.66 -15.24 6.15
N SER A 132 6.22 -15.99 5.20
CA SER A 132 7.25 -17.00 5.51
C SER A 132 8.55 -16.39 6.03
N VAL A 133 8.90 -15.18 5.58
CA VAL A 133 10.14 -14.48 5.97
C VAL A 133 9.94 -13.61 7.22
N GLY A 134 8.74 -13.05 7.39
CA GLY A 134 8.42 -12.11 8.45
C GLY A 134 8.06 -12.75 9.81
N GLY A 135 7.97 -14.08 9.90
CA GLY A 135 7.66 -14.75 11.17
C GLY A 135 6.32 -14.32 11.78
N LEU A 136 5.32 -14.02 10.95
CA LEU A 136 3.94 -13.87 11.42
C LEU A 136 3.43 -15.26 11.81
N ALA A 137 3.64 -15.64 13.08
CA ALA A 137 2.95 -16.76 13.69
C ALA A 137 1.44 -16.53 13.53
N LEU A 138 0.79 -17.45 12.83
CA LEU A 138 -0.66 -17.57 12.87
C LEU A 138 -1.05 -17.83 14.33
N SER A 139 -1.76 -16.90 14.97
CA SER A 139 -2.74 -17.36 15.95
C SER A 139 -3.75 -18.18 15.13
N ASN A 140 -3.59 -19.48 15.26
CA ASN A 140 -4.47 -20.46 14.65
C ASN A 140 -5.84 -20.32 15.34
N SER A 141 -6.78 -19.63 14.71
CA SER A 141 -8.20 -19.82 15.00
C SER A 141 -8.89 -20.32 13.73
N ASN A 142 -9.08 -21.63 13.76
CA ASN A 142 -9.86 -22.45 12.83
C ASN A 142 -11.04 -21.69 12.22
N ASN A 143 -11.10 -21.67 10.89
CA ASN A 143 -12.37 -21.59 10.20
C ASN A 143 -13.02 -22.98 10.27
N PRO A 144 -14.22 -23.10 10.88
CA PRO A 144 -15.28 -23.76 10.14
C PRO A 144 -16.66 -23.13 10.39
N TYR A 145 -17.53 -23.22 9.40
CA TYR A 145 -18.98 -23.02 9.48
C TYR A 145 -19.60 -23.29 10.87
N ILE A 146 -20.25 -22.29 11.49
CA ILE A 146 -21.46 -22.48 12.32
C ILE A 146 -22.44 -21.32 12.06
N ILE A 147 -23.56 -21.67 11.43
CA ILE A 147 -24.84 -20.97 11.50
C ILE A 147 -25.50 -21.38 12.83
N GLY A 148 -26.04 -20.44 13.60
CA GLY A 148 -26.78 -20.77 14.82
C GLY A 148 -27.28 -19.56 15.59
N ASN A 149 -28.47 -19.10 15.24
CA ASN A 149 -29.27 -18.16 16.02
C ASN A 149 -29.98 -18.93 17.17
N THR A 150 -29.73 -18.56 18.44
CA THR A 150 -30.55 -18.81 19.65
C THR A 150 -29.82 -18.09 20.81
N GLY A 151 -30.35 -17.15 21.60
CA GLY A 151 -31.71 -16.80 21.97
C GLY A 151 -31.80 -16.77 23.51
N ALA A 152 -32.31 -15.67 24.08
CA ALA A 152 -32.68 -15.40 25.49
C ALA A 152 -31.55 -15.07 26.49
N GLY A 153 -31.64 -14.05 27.36
CA GLY A 153 -32.69 -13.06 27.63
C GLY A 153 -32.59 -12.55 29.08
N SER A 154 -32.66 -11.22 29.27
CA SER A 154 -33.19 -10.53 30.47
C SER A 154 -33.17 -9.01 30.17
N LEU A 155 -34.21 -8.41 29.57
CA LEU A 155 -35.42 -7.83 30.19
C LEU A 155 -35.17 -6.76 31.26
N GLN A 156 -35.46 -5.50 30.88
CA GLN A 156 -36.33 -4.52 31.56
C GLN A 156 -36.27 -3.20 30.74
N SER A 157 -37.23 -2.84 29.88
CA SER A 157 -38.66 -2.49 30.01
C SER A 157 -38.93 -1.05 30.46
N GLN A 158 -39.91 -0.44 29.78
CA GLN A 158 -40.60 0.86 29.98
C GLN A 158 -40.07 2.01 29.11
N SER A 159 -40.86 2.82 28.40
CA SER A 159 -42.30 2.89 28.05
C SER A 159 -42.45 4.13 27.13
N ALA A 160 -42.92 3.99 25.90
CA ALA A 160 -44.21 4.48 25.37
C ALA A 160 -44.44 6.02 25.26
N ALA A 161 -45.01 6.38 24.10
CA ALA A 161 -45.76 7.60 23.75
C ALA A 161 -44.93 8.88 23.48
N SER A 162 -45.26 9.79 22.57
CA SER A 162 -46.15 9.89 21.40
C SER A 162 -45.97 11.35 20.91
N SER A 163 -46.18 11.60 19.61
CA SER A 163 -46.61 12.89 19.03
C SER A 163 -45.75 14.17 19.23
N SER A 164 -45.24 14.74 18.13
CA SER A 164 -45.70 16.05 17.60
C SER A 164 -44.73 16.68 16.56
N LEU A 165 -45.18 16.76 15.30
CA LEU A 165 -45.00 17.97 14.45
C LEU A 165 -45.89 19.09 15.06
N PRO A 166 -45.79 20.41 14.74
CA PRO A 166 -45.37 21.07 13.47
C PRO A 166 -44.67 22.45 13.79
N PRO A 167 -44.86 23.61 13.10
CA PRO A 167 -45.33 23.93 11.74
C PRO A 167 -44.45 24.91 10.93
N THR A 168 -44.76 25.02 9.64
CA THR A 168 -44.40 26.09 8.71
C THR A 168 -45.35 27.30 8.79
N LEU A 169 -44.87 28.47 8.29
CA LEU A 169 -45.56 29.72 7.85
C LEU A 169 -45.70 30.86 8.88
N PRO A 170 -45.82 32.17 8.48
CA PRO A 170 -46.26 32.68 7.17
C PRO A 170 -45.48 33.87 6.55
N ASN A 171 -45.89 34.12 5.31
CA ASN A 171 -45.58 35.24 4.41
C ASN A 171 -46.24 36.55 4.90
N ILE A 172 -45.51 37.68 4.91
CA ILE A 172 -46.07 39.04 4.98
C ILE A 172 -45.34 39.92 3.96
N ALA A 173 -46.13 40.54 3.09
CA ALA A 173 -45.71 41.41 2.01
C ALA A 173 -45.54 42.88 2.45
N SER A 174 -44.78 43.60 1.62
CA SER A 174 -44.91 45.02 1.22
C SER A 174 -44.57 46.15 2.20
N SER A 175 -43.59 46.97 1.78
CA SER A 175 -43.47 48.46 1.81
C SER A 175 -41.97 48.78 1.75
N GLY A 176 -41.35 49.28 0.68
CA GLY A 176 -41.65 50.51 -0.04
C GLY A 176 -40.82 51.67 0.53
N LEU A 177 -39.68 52.00 -0.11
CA LEU A 177 -38.85 53.22 -0.04
C LEU A 177 -37.54 52.88 -0.80
N GLY A 178 -37.12 53.47 -1.92
CA GLY A 178 -37.34 54.80 -2.49
C GLY A 178 -36.00 55.57 -2.46
N LEU A 179 -35.62 56.18 -3.61
CA LEU A 179 -34.43 57.03 -3.91
C LEU A 179 -33.19 56.25 -4.36
N GLY A 180 -32.53 56.52 -5.49
CA GLY A 180 -32.38 57.66 -6.41
C GLY A 180 -30.95 57.48 -6.98
N VAL A 181 -30.55 57.80 -8.21
CA VAL A 181 -30.99 58.70 -9.28
C VAL A 181 -30.45 58.09 -10.58
#